data_AF-A0A5M8QRK0-F1
#
_entry.id   AF-A0A5M8QRK0-F1
#
_cell.length_a   1.000
_cell.length_b   1.000
_cell.length_c   1.000
_cell.angle_alpha   90.00
_cell.angle_beta   90.00
_cell.angle_gamma   90.00
#
_symmetry.space_group_name_H-M   'P 1'
#
loop_
_entity.id
_entity.type
_entity.pdbx_description
1 polymer ?
#
loop_
_entity_poly.entity_id
_entity_poly.type
_entity_poly.pdbx_seq_one_letter_code
_entity_poly.pdbx_strand_id
1 'polypeptide(L)' 'MKAKNILTLDYIFETYGPDALEPQFIPSREDDGEDIFIPKIRGDMSYEDWSLLPQEFRLFVTQIFIMKFQ' A
#
# COMPACT_ATOMS: atom_id res chain seq x y z
N MET A 1 21.71 -6.25 16.21
CA MET A 1 20.69 -5.30 15.70
C MET A 1 19.32 -5.86 16.06
N LYS A 2 18.43 -5.09 16.70
CA LYS A 2 17.04 -5.53 16.92
C LYS A 2 16.34 -5.57 15.56
N ALA A 3 15.65 -6.65 15.23
CA ALA A 3 14.80 -6.68 14.04
C ALA A 3 13.75 -5.57 14.18
N LYS A 4 13.68 -4.63 13.22
CA LYS A 4 12.58 -3.66 13.17
C LYS A 4 11.30 -4.44 12.83
N ASN A 5 10.26 -4.28 13.62
CA ASN A 5 8.94 -4.82 13.29
C ASN A 5 8.40 -4.04 12.09
N ILE A 6 8.25 -4.72 10.95
CA ILE A 6 7.80 -4.09 9.70
C ILE A 6 6.27 -3.95 9.63
N LEU A 7 5.53 -4.63 10.50
CA LEU A 7 4.05 -4.63 10.51
C LEU A 7 3.52 -3.54 11.46
N THR A 8 3.99 -2.29 11.26
CA THR A 8 3.52 -1.12 12.03
C THR A 8 3.30 0.08 11.12
N LEU A 9 2.41 0.99 11.53
CA LEU A 9 2.21 2.27 10.84
C LEU A 9 3.48 3.12 10.86
N ASP A 10 4.18 3.17 12.00
CA ASP A 10 5.43 3.93 12.13
C ASP A 10 6.46 3.47 11.11
N TYR A 11 6.63 2.15 10.92
CA TYR A 11 7.55 1.63 9.92
C TYR A 11 7.15 2.05 8.50
N ILE A 12 5.86 2.00 8.17
CA ILE A 12 5.35 2.44 6.87
C ILE A 12 5.69 3.92 6.64
N PHE A 13 5.37 4.79 7.60
CA PHE A 13 5.57 6.23 7.44
C PHE A 13 7.04 6.64 7.47
N GLU A 14 7.86 6.01 8.29
CA GLU A 14 9.32 6.24 8.31
C GLU A 14 10.00 5.81 7.01
N THR A 15 9.51 4.73 6.37
CA THR A 15 10.19 4.10 5.22
C THR A 15 9.68 4.61 3.88
N TYR A 16 8.37 4.80 3.76
CA TYR A 16 7.71 5.11 2.49
C TYR A 16 7.09 6.51 2.45
N GLY A 17 7.18 7.26 3.55
CA GLY A 17 6.67 8.62 3.65
C GLY A 17 5.36 8.74 4.44
N PRO A 18 5.05 9.92 5.00
CA PRO A 18 3.87 10.14 5.83
C PRO A 18 2.54 9.98 5.06
N ASP A 19 2.58 10.11 3.74
CA ASP A 19 1.46 9.99 2.81
C ASP A 19 1.36 8.59 2.15
N ALA A 20 2.17 7.62 2.59
CA ALA A 20 2.23 6.28 2.01
C ALA A 20 0.88 5.53 1.95
N LEU A 21 -0.07 5.89 2.81
CA LEU A 21 -1.41 5.31 2.87
C LEU A 21 -2.50 6.21 2.28
N GLU A 22 -2.15 7.37 1.73
CA GLU A 22 -3.14 8.20 1.04
C GLU A 22 -3.72 7.44 -0.16
N PRO A 23 -5.04 7.56 -0.43
CA PRO A 23 -5.66 6.92 -1.58
C PRO A 23 -5.07 7.45 -2.89
N GLN A 24 -4.63 6.52 -3.74
CA GLN A 24 -4.27 6.80 -5.12
C GLN A 24 -5.28 6.13 -6.04
N PHE A 25 -5.69 6.89 -7.05
CA PHE A 25 -6.67 6.49 -8.03
C PHE A 25 -6.01 5.72 -9.18
N ILE A 26 -6.53 4.55 -9.50
CA ILE A 26 -6.21 3.85 -10.75
C ILE A 26 -7.44 3.91 -11.64
N PRO A 27 -7.39 4.65 -12.77
CA PRO A 27 -8.47 4.62 -13.73
C PRO A 27 -8.60 3.21 -14.29
N SER A 28 -9.82 2.67 -14.29
CA SER A 28 -10.13 1.51 -15.10
C SER A 28 -9.77 1.80 -16.55
N ARG A 29 -9.17 0.82 -17.24
CA ARG A 29 -8.89 0.92 -18.69
C ARG A 29 -10.12 0.56 -19.55
N GLU A 30 -11.20 0.10 -18.92
CA GLU A 30 -12.44 -0.33 -19.57
C GLU A 30 -13.62 0.54 -19.09
N ASP A 31 -14.51 0.95 -20.00
CA ASP A 31 -15.62 1.92 -19.81
C ASP A 31 -16.65 1.50 -18.73
N ASP A 32 -16.50 0.30 -18.18
CA ASP A 32 -17.37 -0.38 -17.21
C ASP A 32 -16.66 -0.85 -15.93
N GLY A 33 -15.34 -0.62 -15.81
CA GLY A 33 -14.60 -1.00 -14.60
C GLY A 33 -14.78 0.02 -13.48
N GLU A 34 -15.12 -0.46 -12.30
CA GLU A 34 -15.17 0.37 -11.09
C GLU A 34 -13.80 1.01 -10.84
N ASP A 35 -13.81 2.29 -10.49
CA ASP A 35 -12.63 3.00 -10.07
C ASP A 35 -12.03 2.36 -8.82
N ILE A 36 -10.75 1.99 -8.87
CA ILE A 36 -10.07 1.33 -7.75
C ILE A 36 -9.18 2.34 -7.04
N PHE A 37 -9.39 2.47 -5.73
CA PHE A 37 -8.45 3.13 -4.83
C PHE A 37 -7.46 2.11 -4.28
N ILE A 38 -6.19 2.47 -4.33
CA ILE A 38 -5.09 1.73 -3.71
C ILE A 38 -4.30 2.65 -2.77
N PRO A 39 -3.56 2.12 -1.79
CA PRO A 39 -2.66 2.96 -1.01
C PRO A 39 -1.52 3.45 -1.90
N LYS A 40 -1.11 4.71 -1.73
CA LYS A 40 -0.04 5.35 -2.52
C LYS A 40 1.24 4.52 -2.60
N ILE A 41 1.68 3.91 -1.50
CA ILE A 41 2.83 2.99 -1.48
C ILE A 41 2.74 1.88 -2.55
N ARG A 42 1.54 1.37 -2.82
CA ARG A 42 1.33 0.38 -3.88
C ARG A 42 1.45 1.01 -5.26
N GLY A 43 0.93 2.22 -5.46
CA GLY A 43 0.91 2.88 -6.77
C GLY A 43 2.24 3.50 -7.16
N ASP A 44 3.04 3.91 -6.19
CA ASP A 44 4.41 4.44 -6.40
C ASP A 44 5.43 3.35 -6.75
N MET A 45 5.08 2.07 -6.54
CA MET A 45 5.94 0.92 -6.85
C MET A 45 5.55 0.21 -8.14
N SER A 46 6.56 -0.30 -8.84
CA SER A 46 6.33 -1.29 -9.89
C SER A 46 5.66 -2.55 -9.31
N TYR A 47 4.99 -3.33 -10.16
CA TYR A 47 4.44 -4.62 -9.74
C TYR A 47 5.52 -5.55 -9.19
N GLU A 48 6.70 -5.54 -9.81
CA GLU A 48 7.84 -6.38 -9.42
C GLU A 48 8.34 -6.00 -8.03
N ASP A 49 8.59 -4.71 -7.77
CA ASP A 49 9.06 -4.23 -6.47
C ASP A 49 8.05 -4.52 -5.37
N TRP A 50 6.76 -4.30 -5.65
CA TRP A 50 5.71 -4.66 -4.71
C TRP A 50 5.73 -6.15 -4.40
N SER A 51 5.87 -7.00 -5.41
CA SER A 51 5.85 -8.47 -5.26
C SER A 51 7.01 -9.02 -4.43
N LEU A 52 8.14 -8.30 -4.38
CA LEU A 52 9.31 -8.64 -3.56
C LEU A 52 9.11 -8.36 -2.07
N LEU A 53 8.12 -7.54 -1.70
CA LEU A 53 7.80 -7.29 -0.29
C LEU A 53 7.20 -8.54 0.37
N PRO A 54 7.50 -8.79 1.67
CA PRO A 54 6.90 -9.89 2.41
C PRO A 54 5.38 -9.91 2.29
N GLN A 55 4.81 -11.09 2.11
CA GLN A 55 3.37 -11.24 1.91
C GLN A 55 2.56 -10.67 3.08
N GLU A 56 3.03 -10.89 4.31
CA GLU A 56 2.43 -10.38 5.54
C GLU A 56 2.43 -8.86 5.58
N PHE A 57 3.50 -8.22 5.09
CA PHE A 57 3.59 -6.77 5.00
C PHE A 57 2.60 -6.21 3.98
N ARG A 58 2.53 -6.81 2.78
CA ARG A 58 1.55 -6.41 1.77
C ARG A 58 0.12 -6.55 2.26
N LEU A 59 -0.21 -7.66 2.93
CA LEU A 59 -1.53 -7.87 3.54
C LEU A 59 -1.83 -6.83 4.62
N PHE A 60 -0.86 -6.54 5.49
CA PHE A 60 -0.99 -5.53 6.54
C PHE A 60 -1.30 -4.14 5.97
N VAL A 61 -0.53 -3.70 4.97
CA VAL A 61 -0.75 -2.41 4.29
C VAL A 61 -2.16 -2.35 3.67
N THR A 62 -2.55 -3.39 2.93
CA THR A 62 -3.87 -3.45 2.28
C THR A 62 -5.02 -3.45 3.30
N GLN A 63 -4.90 -4.23 4.38
CA GLN A 63 -5.92 -4.28 5.43
C GLN A 63 -6.12 -2.93 6.12
N ILE A 64 -5.02 -2.25 6.46
CA ILE A 64 -5.08 -0.91 7.06
C ILE A 64 -5.74 0.07 6.10
N PHE A 65 -5.37 0.02 4.82
CA PHE A 65 -5.93 0.91 3.82
C PHE A 65 -7.45 0.73 3.70
N ILE A 66 -7.91 -0.51 3.55
CA ILE A 66 -9.34 -0.84 3.51
C ILE A 66 -10.03 -0.32 4.77
N MET A 67 -9.55 -0.66 5.97
CA MET A 67 -10.15 -0.20 7.23
C MET A 67 -10.28 1.32 7.39
N LYS A 68 -9.44 2.10 6.71
CA LYS A 68 -9.44 3.57 6.80
C LYS A 68 -10.28 4.25 5.73
N PHE A 69 -10.46 3.63 4.56
CA PHE A 69 -10.97 4.30 3.37
C PHE A 69 -12.10 3.54 2.64
N GLN A 70 -12.50 2.36 3.13
CA GLN A 70 -13.59 1.54 2.60
C GLN A 70 -14.47 1.01 3.75
#